data_AF-A0A7K8ULM3-F1
#
_entry.id   AF-A0A7K8ULM3-F1
#
_cell.length_a   1.000
_cell.length_b   1.000
_cell.length_c   1.000
_cell.angle_alpha   90.00
_cell.angle_beta   90.00
_cell.angle_gamma   90.00
#
_symmetry.space_group_name_H-M   'P 1'
#
loop_
_entity.id
_entity.type
_entity.pdbx_description
1 polymer ?
#
loop_
_entity_poly.entity_id
_entity_poly.type
_entity_poly.pdbx_seq_one_letter_code
_entity_poly.pdbx_strand_id
1 'polypeptide(L)'
;LNVTEEKFVLDTLAGCIEYKSLLDVVVNAFYVRDGRYCLISERNLYIVICYLATFQLEELGLQHFSRIVKSLDTAKMQKFLRFFFNALYLNTWIKDEWSQFYDSLYVKENWIDPLLRWQPKVQQLIEHLTDILSNRTTTVKTSTVTQPKEFNLTVPKPRAIPIPLPIPLLEKRPPVPRSTYKPPKEKKQLEEIKTKNRRKAEVSIRSIICVCKGDTFFLNSLLVQGTFLTGREVVPFLPQYLEVVWVLIDNIPIKLNAAAILREGALYQRKMEQELKRIENLLRGAGDPSEFLEWQKQMRGKDLEEQLAEIECRRLQGKLSHEEAVLAHQNVIQENKKKADLMREEKAELMHQYAEKRLQEQKEMRELVEQVVEGHKNAKHAKIKLQKYKQRIVQEVCEENRELLRQALEEEEEKLRKRYELIQQIRAIESLPNIRHKFVDLTETGGHGLICEMSIVELRERLALLREAQKAAEEEKRDQIIHEKQAKEQLLLDKLDQISLFRAALGRAAALKQEEKKRTFHSGERPMKDERILNLQKKIVEKTMERKKQAGLL
;
A
#
# COMPACT_ATOMS: atom_id res chain seq x y z
N LEU A 1 7.04 2.15 39.48
CA LEU A 1 5.90 1.63 40.27
C LEU A 1 6.41 1.51 41.72
N ASN A 2 5.61 1.12 42.71
CA ASN A 2 6.15 0.75 44.01
C ASN A 2 6.89 -0.60 43.93
N VAL A 3 7.90 -0.83 44.77
CA VAL A 3 8.73 -2.07 44.70
C VAL A 3 7.89 -3.35 44.88
N THR A 4 6.75 -3.26 45.54
CA THR A 4 5.73 -4.33 45.66
C THR A 4 4.94 -4.56 44.37
N GLU A 5 4.57 -3.48 43.66
CA GLU A 5 3.86 -3.53 42.38
C GLU A 5 4.75 -4.08 41.26
N GLU A 6 6.05 -3.76 41.26
CA GLU A 6 7.00 -4.25 40.26
C GLU A 6 7.24 -5.75 40.39
N LYS A 7 7.30 -6.27 41.63
CA LYS A 7 7.32 -7.71 41.89
C LYS A 7 6.03 -8.37 41.40
N PHE A 8 4.87 -7.90 41.82
CA PHE A 8 3.58 -8.44 41.37
C PHE A 8 3.44 -8.49 39.83
N VAL A 9 3.91 -7.47 39.11
CA VAL A 9 3.93 -7.49 37.63
C VAL A 9 4.91 -8.52 37.06
N LEU A 10 6.08 -8.73 37.67
CA LEU A 10 7.01 -9.78 37.26
C LEU A 10 6.48 -11.19 37.58
N ASP A 11 5.92 -11.38 38.77
CA ASP A 11 5.38 -12.65 39.26
C ASP A 11 4.17 -13.10 38.41
N THR A 12 3.25 -12.17 38.09
CA THR A 12 2.13 -12.45 37.19
C THR A 12 2.57 -12.74 35.75
N LEU A 13 3.63 -12.08 35.25
CA LEU A 13 4.21 -12.38 33.94
C LEU A 13 4.92 -13.74 33.92
N ALA A 14 5.60 -14.13 35.00
CA ALA A 14 6.20 -15.46 35.14
C ALA A 14 5.13 -16.56 35.13
N GLY A 15 4.08 -16.41 35.95
CA GLY A 15 2.95 -17.35 35.97
C GLY A 15 2.20 -17.45 34.63
N CYS A 16 2.09 -16.35 33.87
CA CYS A 16 1.56 -16.36 32.50
C CYS A 16 2.42 -17.13 31.49
N ILE A 17 3.72 -17.33 31.79
CA ILE A 17 4.66 -18.11 30.97
C ILE A 17 4.64 -19.59 31.40
N GLU A 18 4.60 -19.85 32.71
CA GLU A 18 4.56 -21.20 33.29
C GLU A 18 3.26 -21.93 32.94
N TYR A 19 2.10 -21.34 33.23
CA TYR A 19 0.79 -21.94 32.96
C TYR A 19 0.29 -21.68 31.53
N LYS A 20 1.19 -21.30 30.61
CA LYS A 20 0.83 -20.83 29.27
C LYS A 20 -0.01 -21.85 28.47
N SER A 21 0.28 -23.15 28.55
CA SER A 21 -0.49 -24.19 27.86
C SER A 21 -1.96 -24.20 28.28
N LEU A 22 -2.21 -24.18 29.59
CA LEU A 22 -3.52 -24.15 30.23
C LEU A 22 -4.32 -22.88 29.86
N LEU A 23 -3.64 -21.73 29.81
CA LEU A 23 -4.22 -20.45 29.43
C LEU A 23 -4.50 -20.35 27.91
N ASP A 24 -3.60 -20.90 27.08
CA ASP A 24 -3.73 -20.94 25.63
C ASP A 24 -4.97 -21.77 25.20
N VAL A 25 -5.32 -22.85 25.92
CA VAL A 25 -6.57 -23.62 25.71
C VAL A 25 -7.80 -22.71 25.78
N VAL A 26 -7.96 -21.97 26.88
CA VAL A 26 -9.12 -21.09 27.10
C VAL A 26 -9.15 -19.94 26.09
N VAL A 27 -8.02 -19.27 25.87
CA VAL A 27 -7.95 -18.10 24.99
C VAL A 27 -8.13 -18.48 23.53
N ASN A 28 -7.57 -19.60 23.06
CA ASN A 28 -7.80 -20.08 21.69
C ASN A 28 -9.28 -20.43 21.45
N ALA A 29 -9.92 -21.13 22.40
CA ALA A 29 -11.34 -21.45 22.31
C ALA A 29 -12.24 -20.20 22.32
N PHE A 30 -11.87 -19.17 23.08
CA PHE A 30 -12.54 -17.87 23.05
C PHE A 30 -12.52 -17.28 21.63
N TYR A 31 -11.34 -17.17 21.00
CA TYR A 31 -11.22 -16.62 19.63
C TYR A 31 -12.04 -17.40 18.58
N VAL A 32 -12.19 -18.72 18.73
CA VAL A 32 -13.00 -19.57 17.82
C VAL A 32 -14.52 -19.35 18.00
N ARG A 33 -14.98 -19.13 19.24
CA ARG A 33 -16.40 -18.97 19.59
C ARG A 33 -16.83 -17.49 19.59
N ASP A 34 -16.64 -16.79 20.72
CA ASP A 34 -17.16 -15.43 20.96
C ASP A 34 -16.19 -14.31 20.51
N GLY A 35 -14.90 -14.63 20.43
CA GLY A 35 -13.80 -13.69 20.22
C GLY A 35 -13.46 -13.37 18.76
N ARG A 36 -14.25 -13.83 17.79
CA ARG A 36 -13.96 -13.71 16.33
C ARG A 36 -13.67 -12.29 15.81
N TYR A 37 -14.17 -11.27 16.51
CA TYR A 37 -13.97 -9.86 16.17
C TYR A 37 -12.93 -9.15 17.06
N CYS A 38 -12.25 -9.87 17.96
CA CYS A 38 -11.16 -9.34 18.78
C CYS A 38 -9.85 -9.39 17.99
N LEU A 39 -8.93 -8.45 18.24
CA LEU A 39 -7.68 -8.41 17.49
C LEU A 39 -6.68 -9.44 18.03
N ILE A 40 -5.88 -10.06 17.16
CA ILE A 40 -4.83 -11.02 17.57
C ILE A 40 -3.77 -10.34 18.47
N SER A 41 -3.55 -9.03 18.29
CA SER A 41 -2.69 -8.22 19.17
C SER A 41 -3.18 -8.16 20.62
N GLU A 42 -4.46 -8.40 20.87
CA GLU A 42 -5.06 -8.40 22.22
C GLU A 42 -4.94 -9.77 22.91
N ARG A 43 -4.42 -10.81 22.23
CA ARG A 43 -4.31 -12.18 22.76
C ARG A 43 -3.60 -12.24 24.12
N ASN A 44 -2.51 -11.48 24.27
CA ASN A 44 -1.74 -11.44 25.50
C ASN A 44 -2.53 -10.79 26.67
N LEU A 45 -3.41 -9.84 26.38
CA LEU A 45 -4.30 -9.24 27.38
C LEU A 45 -5.30 -10.27 27.90
N TYR A 46 -5.92 -11.06 27.01
CA TYR A 46 -6.82 -12.15 27.43
C TYR A 46 -6.09 -13.25 28.21
N ILE A 47 -4.83 -13.56 27.90
CA ILE A 47 -4.00 -14.50 28.68
C ILE A 47 -3.76 -13.97 30.09
N VAL A 48 -3.34 -12.71 30.24
CA VAL A 48 -3.12 -12.09 31.56
C VAL A 48 -4.41 -12.01 32.37
N ILE A 49 -5.54 -11.61 31.76
CA ILE A 49 -6.84 -11.59 32.45
C ILE A 49 -7.33 -13.01 32.80
N CYS A 50 -7.02 -14.02 31.98
CA CYS A 50 -7.29 -15.43 32.30
C CYS A 50 -6.47 -15.88 33.51
N TYR A 51 -5.15 -15.65 33.53
CA TYR A 51 -4.26 -15.99 34.64
C TYR A 51 -4.68 -15.29 35.94
N LEU A 52 -5.00 -14.00 35.86
CA LEU A 52 -5.50 -13.22 36.99
C LEU A 52 -6.86 -13.74 37.51
N ALA A 53 -7.68 -14.34 36.64
CA ALA A 53 -8.96 -14.93 37.00
C ALA A 53 -8.84 -16.36 37.56
N THR A 54 -7.85 -17.16 37.12
CA THR A 54 -7.65 -18.55 37.57
C THR A 54 -6.84 -18.67 38.85
N PHE A 55 -5.70 -17.97 38.95
CA PHE A 55 -4.71 -18.20 40.02
C PHE A 55 -4.68 -17.08 41.07
N GLN A 56 -4.96 -15.84 40.66
CA GLN A 56 -4.77 -14.66 41.52
C GLN A 56 -6.07 -14.03 42.04
N LEU A 57 -7.24 -14.53 41.65
CA LEU A 57 -8.52 -13.89 41.97
C LEU A 57 -8.90 -13.99 43.46
N GLU A 58 -8.45 -15.05 44.14
CA GLU A 58 -8.62 -15.20 45.60
C GLU A 58 -7.62 -14.32 46.39
N GLU A 59 -6.38 -14.18 45.93
CA GLU A 59 -5.34 -13.35 46.58
C GLU A 59 -5.55 -11.84 46.38
N LEU A 60 -5.88 -11.41 45.15
CA LEU A 60 -6.18 -10.01 44.83
C LEU A 60 -7.53 -9.55 45.36
N GLY A 61 -8.49 -10.47 45.42
CA GLY A 61 -9.89 -10.19 45.69
C GLY A 61 -10.60 -9.46 44.55
N LEU A 62 -11.92 -9.69 44.47
CA LEU A 62 -12.76 -9.20 43.37
C LEU A 62 -12.79 -7.67 43.22
N GLN A 63 -12.47 -6.89 44.26
CA GLN A 63 -12.41 -5.42 44.18
C GLN A 63 -11.24 -4.93 43.32
N HIS A 64 -10.05 -5.52 43.47
CA HIS A 64 -8.89 -5.16 42.64
C HIS A 64 -9.04 -5.71 41.22
N PHE A 65 -9.51 -6.96 41.09
CA PHE A 65 -9.89 -7.53 39.80
C PHE A 65 -10.91 -6.66 39.04
N SER A 66 -11.94 -6.15 39.73
CA SER A 66 -12.94 -5.25 39.12
C SER A 66 -12.34 -3.92 38.66
N ARG A 67 -11.39 -3.34 39.40
CA ARG A 67 -10.67 -2.12 38.98
C ARG A 67 -9.83 -2.36 37.72
N ILE A 68 -9.12 -3.49 37.64
CA ILE A 68 -8.34 -3.89 36.46
C ILE A 68 -9.26 -4.12 35.26
N VAL A 69 -10.35 -4.86 35.43
CA VAL A 69 -11.32 -5.12 34.35
C VAL A 69 -12.00 -3.84 33.86
N LYS A 70 -12.32 -2.90 34.76
CA LYS A 70 -12.98 -1.62 34.42
C LYS A 70 -12.04 -0.57 33.80
N SER A 71 -10.71 -0.71 33.90
CA SER A 71 -9.76 0.17 33.21
C SER A 71 -9.49 -0.25 31.76
N LEU A 72 -9.88 -1.48 31.39
CA LEU A 72 -9.78 -2.04 30.04
C LEU A 72 -11.07 -1.82 29.23
N ASP A 73 -11.07 -2.28 27.97
CA ASP A 73 -12.23 -2.15 27.09
C ASP A 73 -13.43 -2.97 27.61
N THR A 74 -14.37 -2.24 28.21
CA THR A 74 -15.63 -2.76 28.78
C THR A 74 -16.38 -3.72 27.86
N ALA A 75 -16.41 -3.49 26.54
CA ALA A 75 -17.15 -4.33 25.59
C ALA A 75 -16.43 -5.65 25.25
N LYS A 76 -15.11 -5.69 25.41
CA LYS A 76 -14.28 -6.89 25.23
C LYS A 76 -14.21 -7.71 26.50
N MET A 77 -13.99 -7.06 27.65
CA MET A 77 -13.92 -7.74 28.94
C MET A 77 -15.25 -8.38 29.34
N GLN A 78 -16.38 -7.70 29.09
CA GLN A 78 -17.71 -8.25 29.31
C GLN A 78 -17.96 -9.53 28.49
N LYS A 79 -17.51 -9.59 27.23
CA LYS A 79 -17.57 -10.80 26.40
C LYS A 79 -16.65 -11.91 26.91
N PHE A 80 -15.39 -11.59 27.21
CA PHE A 80 -14.41 -12.57 27.66
C PHE A 80 -14.77 -13.20 29.00
N LEU A 81 -15.19 -12.40 30.00
CA LEU A 81 -15.61 -12.91 31.29
C LEU A 81 -16.90 -13.73 31.20
N ARG A 82 -17.87 -13.33 30.37
CA ARG A 82 -19.10 -14.10 30.12
C ARG A 82 -18.81 -15.44 29.43
N PHE A 83 -17.80 -15.50 28.56
CA PHE A 83 -17.32 -16.75 27.98
C PHE A 83 -16.64 -17.64 29.03
N PHE A 84 -15.70 -17.08 29.79
CA PHE A 84 -14.86 -17.86 30.70
C PHE A 84 -15.60 -18.35 31.96
N PHE A 85 -16.38 -17.48 32.61
CA PHE A 85 -17.20 -17.83 33.78
C PHE A 85 -18.54 -18.49 33.42
N ASN A 86 -18.59 -19.23 32.30
CA ASN A 86 -19.73 -20.06 31.95
C ASN A 86 -19.58 -21.44 32.62
N ALA A 87 -20.43 -21.72 33.62
CA ALA A 87 -20.40 -22.99 34.37
C ALA A 87 -20.52 -24.24 33.47
N LEU A 88 -21.20 -24.15 32.33
CA LEU A 88 -21.27 -25.27 31.37
C LEU A 88 -19.91 -25.54 30.72
N TYR A 89 -19.13 -24.50 30.44
CA TYR A 89 -17.79 -24.63 29.83
C TYR A 89 -16.75 -25.07 30.86
N LEU A 90 -16.81 -24.51 32.07
CA LEU A 90 -15.93 -24.88 33.19
C LEU A 90 -16.08 -26.36 33.57
N ASN A 91 -17.31 -26.87 33.68
CA ASN A 91 -17.56 -28.26 34.11
C ASN A 91 -17.42 -29.32 32.98
N THR A 92 -17.33 -28.90 31.72
CA THR A 92 -17.11 -29.82 30.59
C THR A 92 -15.73 -29.57 29.99
N TRP A 93 -15.67 -29.10 28.74
CA TRP A 93 -14.46 -29.09 27.94
C TRP A 93 -13.27 -28.34 28.56
N ILE A 94 -13.46 -27.31 29.40
CA ILE A 94 -12.32 -26.65 30.08
C ILE A 94 -11.68 -27.63 31.08
N LYS A 95 -12.49 -28.29 31.93
CA LYS A 95 -12.00 -29.33 32.84
C LYS A 95 -11.37 -30.48 32.07
N ASP A 96 -12.00 -30.94 30.99
CA ASP A 96 -11.54 -32.10 30.22
C ASP A 96 -10.19 -31.82 29.52
N GLU A 97 -10.03 -30.65 28.88
CA GLU A 97 -8.77 -30.23 28.28
C GLU A 97 -7.68 -29.97 29.33
N TRP A 98 -8.01 -29.35 30.47
CA TRP A 98 -7.05 -29.17 31.57
C TRP A 98 -6.64 -30.50 32.22
N SER A 99 -7.53 -31.50 32.22
CA SER A 99 -7.25 -32.87 32.67
C SER A 99 -6.31 -33.66 31.74
N GLN A 100 -5.93 -33.11 30.58
CA GLN A 100 -4.87 -33.67 29.73
C GLN A 100 -3.47 -33.29 30.23
N PHE A 101 -3.35 -32.21 31.00
CA PHE A 101 -2.07 -31.67 31.49
C PHE A 101 -1.81 -31.97 32.97
N TYR A 102 -2.87 -32.11 33.77
CA TYR A 102 -2.83 -32.34 35.22
C TYR A 102 -3.90 -33.35 35.63
N ASP A 103 -3.78 -33.96 36.80
CA ASP A 103 -4.78 -34.92 37.31
C ASP A 103 -6.18 -34.27 37.46
N SER A 104 -7.23 -34.98 37.03
CA SER A 104 -8.59 -34.45 36.94
C SER A 104 -9.20 -34.12 38.32
N LEU A 105 -8.74 -34.78 39.39
CA LEU A 105 -9.08 -34.42 40.77
C LEU A 105 -8.44 -33.07 41.13
N TYR A 106 -7.12 -32.94 40.93
CA TYR A 106 -6.38 -31.70 41.18
C TYR A 106 -6.92 -30.51 40.40
N VAL A 107 -7.21 -30.69 39.10
CA VAL A 107 -7.84 -29.68 38.22
C VAL A 107 -9.20 -29.24 38.76
N LYS A 108 -10.02 -30.19 39.24
CA LYS A 108 -11.35 -29.88 39.76
C LYS A 108 -11.26 -29.06 41.04
N GLU A 109 -10.53 -29.57 42.03
CA GLU A 109 -10.51 -29.01 43.39
C GLU A 109 -9.78 -27.66 43.48
N ASN A 110 -8.69 -27.50 42.73
CA ASN A 110 -7.84 -26.31 42.84
C ASN A 110 -8.20 -25.19 41.84
N TRP A 111 -8.85 -25.51 40.71
CA TRP A 111 -9.13 -24.52 39.66
C TRP A 111 -10.61 -24.40 39.31
N ILE A 112 -11.31 -25.51 39.01
CA ILE A 112 -12.72 -25.44 38.58
C ILE A 112 -13.65 -25.05 39.75
N ASP A 113 -13.53 -25.70 40.90
CA ASP A 113 -14.40 -25.43 42.05
C ASP A 113 -14.22 -23.99 42.60
N PRO A 114 -13.00 -23.40 42.70
CA PRO A 114 -12.82 -21.98 42.99
C PRO A 114 -13.39 -21.03 41.92
N LEU A 115 -13.23 -21.32 40.62
CA LEU A 115 -13.85 -20.50 39.55
C LEU A 115 -15.38 -20.50 39.64
N LEU A 116 -15.99 -21.64 39.96
CA LEU A 116 -17.44 -21.76 40.19
C LEU A 116 -17.88 -21.01 41.46
N ARG A 117 -17.09 -21.08 42.54
CA ARG A 117 -17.32 -20.33 43.79
C ARG A 117 -17.27 -18.80 43.60
N TRP A 118 -16.46 -18.32 42.66
CA TRP A 118 -16.39 -16.89 42.30
C TRP A 118 -17.39 -16.48 41.21
N GLN A 119 -17.91 -17.42 40.42
CA GLN A 119 -18.86 -17.18 39.32
C GLN A 119 -19.99 -16.18 39.64
N PRO A 120 -20.81 -16.34 40.71
CA PRO A 120 -21.94 -15.43 40.93
C PRO A 120 -21.52 -13.98 41.21
N LYS A 121 -20.34 -13.77 41.81
CA LYS A 121 -19.81 -12.42 42.06
C LYS A 121 -19.22 -11.80 40.79
N VAL A 122 -18.70 -12.62 39.87
CA VAL A 122 -18.25 -12.16 38.55
C VAL A 122 -19.43 -11.93 37.60
N GLN A 123 -20.55 -12.65 37.76
CA GLN A 123 -21.80 -12.36 37.04
C GLN A 123 -22.35 -10.96 37.37
N GLN A 124 -22.41 -10.57 38.65
CA GLN A 124 -22.75 -9.20 39.07
C GLN A 124 -21.84 -8.13 38.44
N LEU A 125 -20.55 -8.46 38.22
CA LEU A 125 -19.61 -7.59 37.52
C LEU A 125 -19.91 -7.52 36.01
N ILE A 126 -20.25 -8.65 35.37
CA ILE A 126 -20.66 -8.72 33.96
C ILE A 126 -21.95 -7.93 33.71
N GLU A 127 -22.91 -7.98 34.64
CA GLU A 127 -24.16 -7.20 34.63
C GLU A 127 -23.88 -5.69 34.75
N HIS A 128 -23.05 -5.29 35.72
CA HIS A 128 -22.58 -3.90 35.83
C HIS A 128 -21.86 -3.44 34.55
N LEU A 129 -21.20 -4.33 33.80
CA LEU A 129 -20.62 -4.00 32.49
C LEU A 129 -21.66 -3.94 31.36
N THR A 130 -22.71 -4.78 31.36
CA THR A 130 -23.81 -4.64 30.38
C THR A 130 -24.52 -3.31 30.54
N ASP A 131 -24.71 -2.84 31.78
CA ASP A 131 -25.45 -1.61 32.06
C ASP A 131 -24.66 -0.36 31.67
N ILE A 132 -23.32 -0.38 31.79
CA ILE A 132 -22.47 0.68 31.23
C ILE A 132 -22.58 0.74 29.70
N LEU A 133 -22.73 -0.40 29.04
CA LEU A 133 -22.79 -0.50 27.58
C LEU A 133 -24.17 -0.10 27.03
N SER A 134 -25.26 -0.55 27.65
CA SER A 134 -26.63 -0.19 27.27
C SER A 134 -26.90 1.31 27.44
N ASN A 135 -26.45 1.91 28.56
CA ASN A 135 -26.60 3.34 28.81
C ASN A 135 -25.70 4.23 27.93
N ARG A 136 -24.62 3.71 27.32
CA ARG A 136 -23.85 4.45 26.30
C ARG A 136 -24.61 4.59 24.97
N THR A 137 -25.50 3.65 24.65
CA THR A 137 -26.34 3.71 23.43
C THR A 137 -27.50 4.71 23.55
N THR A 138 -27.99 5.02 24.75
CA THR A 138 -29.14 5.92 24.94
C THR A 138 -28.78 7.41 24.94
N THR A 139 -27.50 7.78 25.09
CA THR A 139 -27.04 9.18 25.05
C THR A 139 -26.89 9.77 23.63
N VAL A 140 -27.56 9.20 22.62
CA VAL A 140 -27.76 9.86 21.33
C VAL A 140 -28.83 10.94 21.51
N LYS A 141 -28.44 12.22 21.45
CA LYS A 141 -29.39 13.33 21.43
C LYS A 141 -30.35 13.16 20.24
N THR A 142 -31.62 12.88 20.51
CA THR A 142 -32.66 12.80 19.49
C THR A 142 -32.86 14.19 18.87
N SER A 143 -32.37 14.37 17.64
CA SER A 143 -32.70 15.54 16.83
C SER A 143 -34.22 15.61 16.65
N THR A 144 -34.79 16.79 16.89
CA THR A 144 -36.23 17.05 16.79
C THR A 144 -36.81 16.53 15.47
N VAL A 145 -37.88 15.74 15.55
CA VAL A 145 -38.54 15.16 14.37
C VAL A 145 -39.08 16.25 13.46
N THR A 146 -38.59 16.32 12.24
CA THR A 146 -39.01 17.29 11.23
C THR A 146 -40.43 16.99 10.77
N GLN A 147 -41.39 17.87 11.06
CA GLN A 147 -42.75 17.76 10.51
C GLN A 147 -42.77 18.16 9.01
N PRO A 148 -43.55 17.48 8.16
CA PRO A 148 -43.72 17.89 6.77
C PRO A 148 -44.40 19.25 6.69
N LYS A 149 -43.86 20.16 5.86
CA LYS A 149 -44.52 21.41 5.49
C LYS A 149 -45.09 21.26 4.08
N GLU A 150 -46.37 21.57 3.91
CA GLU A 150 -47.04 21.49 2.62
C GLU A 150 -46.39 22.43 1.59
N PHE A 151 -46.43 22.02 0.31
CA PHE A 151 -45.69 22.67 -0.76
C PHE A 151 -46.58 23.64 -1.56
N ASN A 152 -46.04 24.82 -1.86
CA ASN A 152 -46.74 25.81 -2.69
C ASN A 152 -46.71 25.38 -4.17
N LEU A 153 -47.89 25.09 -4.74
CA LEU A 153 -48.09 24.79 -6.16
C LEU A 153 -47.68 25.99 -7.05
N THR A 154 -46.42 26.00 -7.51
CA THR A 154 -45.89 26.99 -8.46
C THR A 154 -44.93 26.35 -9.46
N VAL A 155 -44.78 27.01 -10.62
CA VAL A 155 -44.15 26.50 -11.86
C VAL A 155 -42.76 25.85 -11.62
N PRO A 156 -42.47 24.68 -12.22
CA PRO A 156 -41.18 24.02 -12.06
C PRO A 156 -40.03 24.90 -12.58
N LYS A 157 -39.08 25.24 -11.69
CA LYS A 157 -37.80 25.84 -12.10
C LYS A 157 -37.01 24.82 -12.94
N PRO A 158 -36.26 25.27 -13.96
CA PRO A 158 -35.46 24.37 -14.80
C PRO A 158 -34.44 23.61 -13.95
N ARG A 159 -34.22 22.33 -14.27
CA ARG A 159 -33.24 21.49 -13.56
C ARG A 159 -31.84 22.05 -13.75
N ALA A 160 -31.27 22.64 -12.69
CA ALA A 160 -29.84 22.88 -12.61
C ALA A 160 -29.10 21.54 -12.69
N ILE A 161 -28.09 21.45 -13.53
CA ILE A 161 -27.15 20.33 -13.54
C ILE A 161 -26.46 20.31 -12.17
N PRO A 162 -26.39 19.17 -11.46
CA PRO A 162 -25.75 19.11 -10.15
C PRO A 162 -24.26 19.46 -10.31
N ILE A 163 -23.87 20.63 -9.78
CA ILE A 163 -22.47 21.01 -9.67
C ILE A 163 -21.81 19.93 -8.80
N PRO A 164 -20.73 19.27 -9.27
CA PRO A 164 -20.07 18.24 -8.48
C PRO A 164 -19.58 18.85 -7.16
N LEU A 165 -19.81 18.14 -6.05
CA LEU A 165 -19.35 18.55 -4.74
C LEU A 165 -17.86 18.94 -4.82
N PRO A 166 -17.48 20.17 -4.46
CA PRO A 166 -16.08 20.58 -4.52
C PRO A 166 -15.29 19.65 -3.60
N ILE A 167 -14.34 18.93 -4.18
CA ILE A 167 -13.48 17.99 -3.45
C ILE A 167 -12.88 18.76 -2.26
N PRO A 168 -13.01 18.28 -1.01
CA PRO A 168 -12.49 18.98 0.15
C PRO A 168 -11.03 19.37 -0.10
N LEU A 169 -10.74 20.68 -0.02
CA LEU A 169 -9.41 21.21 -0.21
C LEU A 169 -8.52 20.81 0.96
N LEU A 170 -8.02 19.56 0.88
CA LEU A 170 -6.97 19.04 1.75
C LEU A 170 -5.86 20.08 1.81
N GLU A 171 -5.51 20.47 3.04
CA GLU A 171 -4.45 21.44 3.26
C GLU A 171 -3.19 21.01 2.50
N LYS A 172 -2.63 21.94 1.71
CA LYS A 172 -1.43 21.66 0.93
C LYS A 172 -0.31 21.33 1.90
N ARG A 173 0.04 20.03 1.97
CA ARG A 173 1.08 19.50 2.86
C ARG A 173 2.30 20.41 2.80
N PRO A 174 2.90 20.78 3.96
CA PRO A 174 4.04 21.68 3.97
C PRO A 174 5.15 21.12 3.05
N PRO A 175 5.83 21.98 2.27
CA PRO A 175 6.82 21.53 1.30
C PRO A 175 7.91 20.74 2.01
N VAL A 176 8.29 19.59 1.43
CA VAL A 176 9.30 18.68 1.99
C VAL A 176 10.55 19.48 2.36
N PRO A 177 11.00 19.42 3.63
CA PRO A 177 12.01 20.35 4.12
C PRO A 177 13.31 20.21 3.33
N ARG A 178 14.00 21.33 3.10
CA ARG A 178 15.23 21.39 2.29
C ARG A 178 16.40 20.54 2.85
N SER A 179 16.25 19.99 4.05
CA SER A 179 17.14 18.97 4.63
C SER A 179 16.99 17.60 3.95
N THR A 180 15.80 17.19 3.53
CA THR A 180 15.55 15.87 2.89
C THR A 180 16.30 15.71 1.56
N TYR A 181 16.51 16.81 0.84
CA TYR A 181 17.29 16.84 -0.41
C TYR A 181 18.80 17.01 -0.18
N LYS A 182 19.26 17.27 1.05
CA LYS A 182 20.68 17.30 1.39
C LYS A 182 21.12 15.89 1.79
N PRO A 183 22.17 15.31 1.18
CA PRO A 183 22.67 14.01 1.62
C PRO A 183 23.15 14.10 3.09
N PRO A 184 22.87 13.08 3.91
CA PRO A 184 23.29 13.06 5.32
C PRO A 184 24.84 13.07 5.43
N LYS A 185 25.37 13.59 6.54
CA LYS A 185 26.81 13.90 6.71
C LYS A 185 27.71 12.68 6.49
N GLU A 186 27.19 11.52 6.87
CA GLU A 186 27.72 10.18 6.73
C GLU A 186 28.07 9.85 5.26
N LYS A 187 27.28 10.33 4.28
CA LYS A 187 27.61 10.16 2.86
C LYS A 187 28.86 10.93 2.44
N LYS A 188 29.03 12.16 2.93
CA LYS A 188 30.26 12.95 2.68
C LYS A 188 31.48 12.32 3.34
N GLN A 189 31.32 11.82 4.58
CA GLN A 189 32.38 11.06 5.26
C GLN A 189 32.74 9.77 4.49
N LEU A 190 31.77 9.06 3.93
CA LEU A 190 32.02 7.90 3.05
C LEU A 190 32.72 8.28 1.74
N GLU A 191 32.44 9.44 1.15
CA GLU A 191 33.15 9.96 -0.03
C GLU A 191 34.59 10.38 0.30
N GLU A 192 34.82 11.02 1.45
CA GLU A 192 36.16 11.27 1.98
C GLU A 192 36.94 9.98 2.26
N ILE A 193 36.30 8.96 2.85
CA ILE A 193 36.93 7.66 3.10
C ILE A 193 37.23 6.95 1.77
N LYS A 194 36.31 6.97 0.80
CA LYS A 194 36.55 6.43 -0.55
C LYS A 194 37.72 7.11 -1.26
N THR A 195 37.80 8.44 -1.20
CA THR A 195 38.90 9.19 -1.84
C THR A 195 40.24 9.00 -1.11
N LYS A 196 40.25 8.95 0.23
CA LYS A 196 41.44 8.58 1.04
C LYS A 196 41.89 7.16 0.73
N ASN A 197 40.98 6.19 0.65
CA ASN A 197 41.30 4.80 0.32
C ASN A 197 41.77 4.62 -1.13
N ARG A 198 41.16 5.33 -2.08
CA ARG A 198 41.61 5.38 -3.49
C ARG A 198 43.04 5.92 -3.59
N ARG A 199 43.35 7.04 -2.92
CA ARG A 199 44.73 7.58 -2.87
C ARG A 199 45.72 6.60 -2.24
N LYS A 200 45.33 5.90 -1.16
CA LYS A 200 46.17 4.83 -0.57
C LYS A 200 46.42 3.70 -1.57
N ALA A 201 45.39 3.22 -2.27
CA ALA A 201 45.53 2.19 -3.30
C ALA A 201 46.41 2.65 -4.47
N GLU A 202 46.23 3.87 -4.97
CA GLU A 202 47.07 4.46 -6.02
C GLU A 202 48.54 4.62 -5.57
N VAL A 203 48.79 4.92 -4.29
CA VAL A 203 50.14 4.93 -3.70
C VAL A 203 50.71 3.52 -3.57
N SER A 204 49.94 2.53 -3.10
CA SER A 204 50.40 1.13 -3.01
C SER A 204 50.68 0.51 -4.39
N ILE A 205 49.85 0.82 -5.40
CA ILE A 205 50.09 0.43 -6.79
C ILE A 205 51.36 1.11 -7.31
N ARG A 206 51.57 2.40 -7.03
CA ARG A 206 52.83 3.09 -7.39
C ARG A 206 54.06 2.52 -6.67
N SER A 207 53.96 2.12 -5.39
CA SER A 207 55.09 1.49 -4.70
C SER A 207 55.40 0.11 -5.26
N ILE A 208 54.39 -0.70 -5.61
CA ILE A 208 54.57 -1.98 -6.30
C ILE A 208 55.25 -1.74 -7.67
N ILE A 209 54.75 -0.80 -8.48
CA ILE A 209 55.35 -0.44 -9.77
C ILE A 209 56.79 0.11 -9.63
N CYS A 210 57.13 0.72 -8.49
CA CYS A 210 58.49 1.20 -8.23
C CYS A 210 59.44 0.06 -7.82
N VAL A 211 58.96 -0.90 -7.02
CA VAL A 211 59.70 -2.15 -6.71
C VAL A 211 59.92 -2.98 -7.98
N CYS A 212 58.88 -3.15 -8.81
CA CYS A 212 58.97 -3.81 -10.12
C CYS A 212 59.79 -3.02 -11.19
N LYS A 213 60.44 -1.90 -10.80
CA LYS A 213 61.41 -1.17 -11.63
C LYS A 213 62.85 -1.26 -11.11
N GLY A 214 63.10 -2.02 -10.05
CA GLY A 214 64.47 -2.39 -9.65
C GLY A 214 65.11 -3.33 -10.67
N ASP A 215 64.37 -4.35 -11.09
CA ASP A 215 64.89 -5.48 -11.87
C ASP A 215 64.29 -5.55 -13.29
N THR A 216 64.76 -4.71 -14.22
CA THR A 216 65.07 -5.09 -15.62
C THR A 216 65.55 -3.88 -16.44
N PHE A 217 66.79 -3.94 -16.91
CA PHE A 217 67.34 -3.10 -17.99
C PHE A 217 67.08 -3.76 -19.35
N PHE A 218 67.18 -2.99 -20.44
CA PHE A 218 66.94 -3.40 -21.85
C PHE A 218 65.46 -3.75 -22.14
N LEU A 219 64.74 -3.09 -23.07
CA LEU A 219 65.13 -2.69 -24.43
C LEU A 219 64.39 -1.42 -24.94
N ASN A 220 64.89 -0.88 -26.06
CA ASN A 220 64.16 -0.07 -27.06
C ASN A 220 63.57 1.29 -26.63
N SER A 221 64.44 2.25 -26.31
CA SER A 221 64.17 3.67 -26.56
C SER A 221 64.64 4.05 -27.97
N LEU A 222 63.90 3.64 -29.02
CA LEU A 222 64.24 4.01 -30.40
C LEU A 222 63.04 4.02 -31.38
N LEU A 223 62.19 5.06 -31.29
CA LEU A 223 61.73 5.84 -32.46
C LEU A 223 60.84 7.02 -32.01
N VAL A 224 61.34 8.25 -32.12
CA VAL A 224 60.52 9.49 -32.07
C VAL A 224 61.12 10.49 -33.05
N GLN A 225 60.72 10.44 -34.34
CA GLN A 225 60.76 11.54 -35.32
C GLN A 225 60.19 11.10 -36.68
N GLY A 226 59.41 11.98 -37.32
CA GLY A 226 58.81 11.78 -38.65
C GLY A 226 57.60 10.83 -38.68
N THR A 227 56.62 10.98 -39.57
CA THR A 227 56.32 12.11 -40.48
C THR A 227 54.83 12.07 -40.86
N PHE A 228 54.25 13.19 -41.31
CA PHE A 228 52.89 13.19 -41.88
C PHE A 228 52.82 12.40 -43.19
N LEU A 229 51.86 11.48 -43.31
CA LEU A 229 51.20 11.18 -44.58
C LEU A 229 49.72 10.89 -44.37
N THR A 230 48.90 11.30 -45.34
CA THR A 230 47.45 11.08 -45.37
C THR A 230 47.11 9.71 -45.95
N GLY A 231 46.27 8.94 -45.26
CA GLY A 231 45.68 7.70 -45.78
C GLY A 231 44.29 7.49 -45.21
N ARG A 232 43.32 7.12 -46.06
CA ARG A 232 42.01 6.66 -45.61
C ARG A 232 42.11 5.18 -45.26
N GLU A 233 41.63 4.79 -44.08
CA GLU A 233 40.64 3.73 -43.95
C GLU A 233 40.07 3.69 -42.53
N VAL A 234 38.75 3.93 -42.41
CA VAL A 234 38.04 3.81 -41.14
C VAL A 234 37.56 2.37 -41.00
N VAL A 235 38.49 1.48 -40.63
CA VAL A 235 38.11 0.16 -40.12
C VAL A 235 37.45 0.37 -38.76
N PRO A 236 36.20 -0.08 -38.53
CA PRO A 236 35.57 0.05 -37.23
C PRO A 236 36.30 -0.84 -36.22
N PHE A 237 37.12 -0.23 -35.37
CA PHE A 237 37.75 -0.89 -34.23
C PHE A 237 36.66 -1.26 -33.21
N LEU A 238 36.00 -2.39 -33.46
CA LEU A 238 35.38 -3.18 -32.41
C LEU A 238 36.48 -3.43 -31.37
N PRO A 239 36.32 -2.98 -30.11
CA PRO A 239 37.13 -3.52 -29.04
C PRO A 239 36.70 -4.97 -28.89
N GLN A 240 37.38 -5.85 -29.62
CA GLN A 240 37.34 -7.28 -29.37
C GLN A 240 37.54 -7.45 -27.87
N TYR A 241 36.54 -8.01 -27.21
CA TYR A 241 36.53 -8.07 -25.75
C TYR A 241 37.83 -8.73 -25.34
N LEU A 242 38.69 -7.96 -24.66
CA LEU A 242 39.76 -8.56 -23.89
C LEU A 242 39.05 -9.50 -22.94
N GLU A 243 39.19 -10.79 -23.22
CA GLU A 243 38.98 -11.81 -22.21
C GLU A 243 40.00 -11.48 -21.13
N VAL A 244 39.54 -10.68 -20.17
CA VAL A 244 40.13 -10.58 -18.86
C VAL A 244 40.08 -12.00 -18.36
N VAL A 245 41.19 -12.71 -18.56
CA VAL A 245 41.41 -14.04 -18.01
C VAL A 245 41.08 -13.87 -16.54
N TRP A 246 40.00 -14.51 -16.11
CA TRP A 246 39.62 -14.57 -14.71
C TRP A 246 40.62 -15.52 -14.04
N VAL A 247 41.88 -15.04 -13.94
CA VAL A 247 42.99 -15.66 -13.22
C VAL A 247 42.42 -16.04 -11.88
N LEU A 248 42.42 -17.34 -11.63
CA LEU A 248 41.49 -18.00 -10.73
C LEU A 248 41.39 -17.23 -9.40
N ILE A 249 40.31 -16.45 -9.24
CA ILE A 249 40.02 -15.76 -7.99
C ILE A 249 39.42 -16.82 -7.06
N ASP A 250 40.26 -17.79 -6.71
CA ASP A 250 40.00 -18.81 -5.72
C ASP A 250 39.73 -18.11 -4.41
N ASN A 251 38.44 -17.98 -4.12
CA ASN A 251 37.87 -17.60 -2.84
C ASN A 251 38.73 -16.60 -2.06
N ILE A 252 38.73 -15.32 -2.46
CA ILE A 252 39.19 -14.23 -1.58
C ILE A 252 38.57 -14.52 -0.21
N PRO A 253 39.37 -14.82 0.84
CA PRO A 253 38.83 -15.44 2.04
C PRO A 253 38.04 -14.39 2.82
N ILE A 254 36.75 -14.29 2.52
CA ILE A 254 35.78 -13.51 3.26
C ILE A 254 35.81 -14.09 4.66
N LYS A 255 36.51 -13.41 5.58
CA LYS A 255 36.73 -13.87 6.95
C LYS A 255 35.38 -13.95 7.67
N LEU A 256 34.75 -15.12 7.60
CA LEU A 256 33.44 -15.35 8.20
C LEU A 256 33.59 -15.24 9.71
N ASN A 257 32.81 -14.37 10.33
CA ASN A 257 32.72 -14.31 11.78
C ASN A 257 32.28 -15.68 12.32
N ALA A 258 32.77 -16.10 13.49
CA ALA A 258 32.40 -17.39 14.09
C ALA A 258 30.87 -17.61 14.15
N ALA A 259 30.12 -16.58 14.54
CA ALA A 259 28.65 -16.63 14.55
C ALA A 259 27.98 -16.71 13.16
N ALA A 260 28.68 -16.39 12.06
CA ALA A 260 28.20 -16.66 10.70
C ALA A 260 28.42 -18.15 10.34
N ILE A 261 29.64 -18.66 10.57
CA ILE A 261 30.01 -20.07 10.37
C ILE A 261 29.03 -20.99 11.10
N LEU A 262 28.80 -20.75 12.40
CA LEU A 262 27.92 -21.59 13.22
C LEU A 262 26.45 -21.53 12.78
N ARG A 263 25.94 -20.37 12.35
CA ARG A 263 24.56 -20.24 11.85
C ARG A 263 24.37 -20.92 10.49
N GLU A 264 25.34 -20.83 9.60
CA GLU A 264 25.31 -21.48 8.29
C GLU A 264 25.49 -23.00 8.40
N GLY A 265 26.41 -23.46 9.24
CA GLY A 265 26.58 -24.87 9.58
C GLY A 265 25.32 -25.48 10.20
N ALA A 266 24.69 -24.81 11.17
CA ALA A 266 23.42 -25.25 11.75
C ALA A 266 22.26 -25.29 10.74
N LEU A 267 22.25 -24.39 9.75
CA LEU A 267 21.28 -24.39 8.66
C LEU A 267 21.48 -25.61 7.74
N TYR A 268 22.73 -25.93 7.39
CA TYR A 268 23.03 -27.12 6.59
C TYR A 268 22.82 -28.44 7.35
N GLN A 269 23.12 -28.50 8.65
CA GLN A 269 22.81 -29.65 9.50
C GLN A 269 21.29 -29.92 9.51
N ARG A 270 20.45 -28.90 9.71
CA ARG A 270 18.97 -29.06 9.64
C ARG A 270 18.49 -29.55 8.28
N LYS A 271 19.12 -29.14 7.17
CA LYS A 271 18.79 -29.66 5.82
C LYS A 271 19.23 -31.11 5.65
N MET A 272 20.42 -31.46 6.13
CA MET A 272 20.92 -32.84 6.11
C MET A 272 20.02 -33.75 6.95
N GLU A 273 19.60 -33.33 8.14
CA GLU A 273 18.60 -34.04 8.96
C GLU A 273 17.25 -34.21 8.24
N GLN A 274 16.82 -33.23 7.44
CA GLN A 274 15.57 -33.30 6.66
C GLN A 274 15.67 -34.31 5.51
N GLU A 275 16.77 -34.31 4.75
CA GLU A 275 16.99 -35.32 3.70
C GLU A 275 17.25 -36.72 4.28
N LEU A 276 17.93 -36.84 5.43
CA LEU A 276 18.05 -38.12 6.15
C LEU A 276 16.68 -38.65 6.58
N LYS A 277 15.84 -37.82 7.21
CA LYS A 277 14.46 -38.18 7.58
C LYS A 277 13.60 -38.52 6.36
N ARG A 278 13.83 -37.87 5.21
CA ARG A 278 13.20 -38.26 3.94
C ARG A 278 13.65 -39.65 3.50
N ILE A 279 14.95 -39.93 3.47
CA ILE A 279 15.50 -41.25 3.11
C ILE A 279 14.99 -42.34 4.07
N GLU A 280 14.97 -42.08 5.38
CA GLU A 280 14.37 -42.99 6.38
C GLU A 280 12.89 -43.27 6.09
N ASN A 281 12.10 -42.27 5.71
CA ASN A 281 10.69 -42.46 5.38
C ASN A 281 10.52 -43.27 4.07
N LEU A 282 11.35 -43.03 3.06
CA LEU A 282 11.35 -43.84 1.82
C LEU A 282 11.73 -45.30 2.12
N LEU A 283 12.72 -45.54 3.00
CA LEU A 283 13.11 -46.88 3.47
C LEU A 283 11.99 -47.57 4.29
N ARG A 284 11.11 -46.80 4.93
CA ARG A 284 9.89 -47.30 5.59
C ARG A 284 8.71 -47.53 4.63
N GLY A 285 8.92 -47.34 3.32
CA GLY A 285 7.89 -47.54 2.28
C GLY A 285 6.96 -46.35 2.04
N ALA A 286 7.30 -45.14 2.51
CA ALA A 286 6.58 -43.94 2.10
C ALA A 286 6.84 -43.62 0.62
N GLY A 287 5.80 -43.20 -0.10
CA GLY A 287 5.93 -42.73 -1.48
C GLY A 287 6.55 -41.33 -1.58
N ASP A 288 7.29 -41.08 -2.66
CA ASP A 288 7.95 -39.80 -2.90
C ASP A 288 6.94 -38.77 -3.47
N PRO A 289 6.60 -37.66 -2.77
CA PRO A 289 5.57 -36.71 -3.22
C PRO A 289 6.02 -35.83 -4.40
N SER A 290 7.24 -36.05 -4.91
CA SER A 290 7.88 -35.25 -5.94
C SER A 290 7.06 -35.17 -7.23
N GLU A 291 6.56 -36.31 -7.73
CA GLU A 291 5.73 -36.40 -8.94
C GLU A 291 4.41 -35.62 -8.79
N PHE A 292 3.71 -35.78 -7.67
CA PHE A 292 2.48 -35.04 -7.38
C PHE A 292 2.72 -33.53 -7.28
N LEU A 293 3.84 -33.10 -6.69
CA LEU A 293 4.23 -31.70 -6.62
C LEU A 293 4.69 -31.13 -7.96
N GLU A 294 5.13 -31.95 -8.90
CA GLU A 294 5.44 -31.52 -10.27
C GLU A 294 4.19 -31.47 -11.14
N TRP A 295 3.32 -32.48 -11.07
CA TRP A 295 1.98 -32.45 -11.66
C TRP A 295 1.19 -31.22 -11.17
N GLN A 296 1.18 -30.93 -9.87
CA GLN A 296 0.51 -29.75 -9.32
C GLN A 296 1.07 -28.43 -9.86
N LYS A 297 2.39 -28.34 -10.13
CA LYS A 297 2.99 -27.16 -10.78
C LYS A 297 2.58 -27.07 -12.25
N GLN A 298 2.55 -28.19 -12.97
CA GLN A 298 2.13 -28.24 -14.37
C GLN A 298 0.65 -27.86 -14.54
N MET A 299 -0.24 -28.38 -13.69
CA MET A 299 -1.66 -28.00 -13.68
C MET A 299 -1.83 -26.51 -13.39
N ARG A 300 -1.19 -25.97 -12.33
CA ARG A 300 -1.20 -24.52 -12.06
C ARG A 300 -0.61 -23.67 -13.20
N GLY A 301 0.32 -24.23 -13.98
CA GLY A 301 0.82 -23.60 -15.20
C GLY A 301 -0.28 -23.48 -16.25
N LYS A 302 -0.94 -24.59 -16.57
CA LYS A 302 -2.08 -24.64 -17.50
C LYS A 302 -3.24 -23.74 -17.04
N ASP A 303 -3.61 -23.79 -15.77
CA ASP A 303 -4.66 -22.94 -15.19
C ASP A 303 -4.38 -21.44 -15.42
N LEU A 304 -3.10 -21.03 -15.37
CA LEU A 304 -2.66 -19.65 -15.62
C LEU A 304 -2.59 -19.32 -17.11
N GLU A 305 -2.17 -20.26 -17.95
CA GLU A 305 -2.14 -20.12 -19.41
C GLU A 305 -3.56 -19.98 -19.98
N GLU A 306 -4.51 -20.81 -19.52
CA GLU A 306 -5.93 -20.72 -19.86
C GLU A 306 -6.55 -19.38 -19.41
N GLN A 307 -6.23 -18.90 -18.19
CA GLN A 307 -6.67 -17.57 -17.73
C GLN A 307 -6.14 -16.43 -18.61
N LEU A 308 -4.89 -16.50 -19.05
CA LEU A 308 -4.30 -15.51 -19.96
C LEU A 308 -4.96 -15.58 -21.35
N ALA A 309 -5.20 -16.78 -21.87
CA ALA A 309 -5.91 -17.00 -23.13
C ALA A 309 -7.35 -16.47 -23.08
N GLU A 310 -8.07 -16.68 -21.97
CA GLU A 310 -9.40 -16.08 -21.77
C GLU A 310 -9.36 -14.55 -21.73
N ILE A 311 -8.38 -13.96 -21.04
CA ILE A 311 -8.23 -12.50 -20.97
C ILE A 311 -7.97 -11.91 -22.37
N GLU A 312 -7.15 -12.56 -23.20
CA GLU A 312 -6.99 -12.14 -24.60
C GLU A 312 -8.25 -12.37 -25.44
N CYS A 313 -8.95 -13.51 -25.28
CA CYS A 313 -10.23 -13.75 -25.95
C CYS A 313 -11.26 -12.66 -25.63
N ARG A 314 -11.47 -12.33 -24.35
CA ARG A 314 -12.39 -11.25 -23.91
C ARG A 314 -11.97 -9.88 -24.47
N ARG A 315 -10.66 -9.58 -24.48
CA ARG A 315 -10.10 -8.35 -25.08
C ARG A 315 -10.36 -8.26 -26.59
N LEU A 316 -10.28 -9.38 -27.31
CA LEU A 316 -10.55 -9.44 -28.75
C LEU A 316 -12.05 -9.39 -29.05
N GLN A 317 -12.90 -10.07 -28.27
CA GLN A 317 -14.36 -9.95 -28.36
C GLN A 317 -14.83 -8.50 -28.19
N GLY A 318 -14.25 -7.75 -27.23
CA GLY A 318 -14.53 -6.32 -27.05
C GLY A 318 -14.15 -5.46 -28.27
N LYS A 319 -13.06 -5.80 -28.98
CA LYS A 319 -12.70 -5.14 -30.26
C LYS A 319 -13.66 -5.50 -31.39
N LEU A 320 -14.04 -6.77 -31.50
CA LEU A 320 -14.97 -7.25 -32.52
C LEU A 320 -16.32 -6.54 -32.39
N SER A 321 -16.87 -6.51 -31.17
CA SER A 321 -18.12 -5.82 -30.84
C SER A 321 -18.07 -4.32 -31.14
N HIS A 322 -16.91 -3.66 -30.97
CA HIS A 322 -16.75 -2.26 -31.35
C HIS A 322 -16.86 -2.04 -32.87
N GLU A 323 -16.15 -2.85 -33.68
CA GLU A 323 -16.22 -2.74 -35.15
C GLU A 323 -17.62 -3.11 -35.68
N GLU A 324 -18.27 -4.12 -35.10
CA GLU A 324 -19.66 -4.49 -35.41
C GLU A 324 -20.66 -3.37 -35.05
N ALA A 325 -20.49 -2.70 -33.91
CA ALA A 325 -21.30 -1.55 -33.52
C ALA A 325 -21.11 -0.34 -34.46
N VAL A 326 -19.88 -0.08 -34.92
CA VAL A 326 -19.60 0.99 -35.90
C VAL A 326 -20.24 0.67 -37.25
N LEU A 327 -20.14 -0.57 -37.74
CA LEU A 327 -20.82 -1.04 -38.96
C LEU A 327 -22.34 -0.90 -38.85
N ALA A 328 -22.94 -1.33 -37.73
CA ALA A 328 -24.37 -1.18 -37.49
C ALA A 328 -24.80 0.30 -37.51
N HIS A 329 -24.00 1.19 -36.93
CA HIS A 329 -24.27 2.63 -36.97
C HIS A 329 -24.16 3.21 -38.39
N GLN A 330 -23.17 2.78 -39.19
CA GLN A 330 -23.05 3.17 -40.61
C GLN A 330 -24.26 2.71 -41.43
N ASN A 331 -24.75 1.48 -41.23
CA ASN A 331 -25.97 0.98 -41.87
C ASN A 331 -27.20 1.84 -41.52
N VAL A 332 -27.41 2.15 -40.24
CA VAL A 332 -28.53 3.01 -39.78
C VAL A 332 -28.44 4.42 -40.38
N ILE A 333 -27.25 4.99 -40.51
CA ILE A 333 -27.06 6.28 -41.20
C ILE A 333 -27.44 6.17 -42.69
N GLN A 334 -27.05 5.10 -43.38
CA GLN A 334 -27.41 4.89 -44.79
C GLN A 334 -28.93 4.70 -44.98
N GLU A 335 -29.59 3.95 -44.10
CA GLU A 335 -31.06 3.83 -44.12
C GLU A 335 -31.75 5.18 -43.87
N ASN A 336 -31.28 5.95 -42.88
CA ASN A 336 -31.86 7.24 -42.54
C ASN A 336 -31.63 8.29 -43.64
N LYS A 337 -30.50 8.24 -44.36
CA LYS A 337 -30.30 9.00 -45.61
C LYS A 337 -31.41 8.65 -46.62
N LYS A 338 -31.53 7.38 -47.02
CA LYS A 338 -32.54 6.91 -47.99
C LYS A 338 -33.98 7.29 -47.60
N LYS A 339 -34.35 7.12 -46.33
CA LYS A 339 -35.67 7.54 -45.80
C LYS A 339 -35.85 9.07 -45.91
N ALA A 340 -34.82 9.86 -45.62
CA ALA A 340 -34.85 11.31 -45.76
C ALA A 340 -34.74 11.82 -47.20
N ASP A 341 -34.31 10.99 -48.16
CA ASP A 341 -34.36 11.26 -49.60
C ASP A 341 -35.79 11.00 -50.13
N LEU A 342 -36.39 9.84 -49.82
CA LEU A 342 -37.79 9.52 -50.15
C LEU A 342 -38.78 10.56 -49.59
N MET A 343 -38.65 10.93 -48.31
CA MET A 343 -39.47 11.99 -47.69
C MET A 343 -39.25 13.38 -48.30
N ARG A 344 -38.18 13.58 -49.09
CA ARG A 344 -37.94 14.81 -49.88
C ARG A 344 -38.61 14.72 -51.25
N GLU A 345 -38.62 13.56 -51.88
CA GLU A 345 -39.32 13.26 -53.13
C GLU A 345 -40.84 13.37 -52.94
N GLU A 346 -41.41 12.66 -51.96
CA GLU A 346 -42.84 12.77 -51.57
C GLU A 346 -43.25 14.23 -51.28
N LYS A 347 -42.39 14.98 -50.58
CA LYS A 347 -42.64 16.40 -50.29
C LYS A 347 -42.58 17.26 -51.55
N ALA A 348 -41.70 16.96 -52.50
CA ALA A 348 -41.62 17.68 -53.77
C ALA A 348 -42.89 17.43 -54.61
N GLU A 349 -43.37 16.19 -54.69
CA GLU A 349 -44.63 15.85 -55.35
C GLU A 349 -45.83 16.60 -54.73
N LEU A 350 -45.94 16.62 -53.40
CA LEU A 350 -46.98 17.38 -52.70
C LEU A 350 -46.86 18.90 -52.94
N MET A 351 -45.64 19.44 -53.05
CA MET A 351 -45.41 20.84 -53.40
C MET A 351 -45.83 21.15 -54.84
N HIS A 352 -45.59 20.24 -55.79
CA HIS A 352 -46.06 20.36 -57.17
C HIS A 352 -47.58 20.36 -57.25
N GLN A 353 -48.25 19.39 -56.62
CA GLN A 353 -49.73 19.33 -56.54
C GLN A 353 -50.32 20.59 -55.88
N TYR A 354 -49.65 21.17 -54.87
CA TYR A 354 -50.08 22.42 -54.24
C TYR A 354 -49.90 23.63 -55.18
N ALA A 355 -48.81 23.69 -55.93
CA ALA A 355 -48.57 24.75 -56.92
C ALA A 355 -49.60 24.71 -58.07
N GLU A 356 -49.96 23.51 -58.54
CA GLU A 356 -51.02 23.32 -59.55
C GLU A 356 -52.39 23.78 -59.03
N LYS A 357 -52.77 23.38 -57.81
CA LYS A 357 -54.02 23.85 -57.17
C LYS A 357 -54.02 25.36 -56.98
N ARG A 358 -52.90 25.96 -56.53
CA ARG A 358 -52.78 27.42 -56.44
C ARG A 358 -52.85 28.11 -57.81
N LEU A 359 -52.44 27.46 -58.89
CA LEU A 359 -52.62 27.99 -60.25
C LEU A 359 -54.08 27.91 -60.72
N GLN A 360 -54.82 26.87 -60.31
CA GLN A 360 -56.27 26.72 -60.55
C GLN A 360 -57.07 27.77 -59.76
N GLU A 361 -56.87 27.86 -58.44
CA GLU A 361 -57.46 28.89 -57.59
C GLU A 361 -57.16 30.30 -58.09
N GLN A 362 -55.95 30.57 -58.62
CA GLN A 362 -55.61 31.87 -59.20
C GLN A 362 -56.33 32.17 -60.53
N LYS A 363 -56.80 31.17 -61.28
CA LYS A 363 -57.63 31.37 -62.48
C LYS A 363 -59.07 31.68 -62.05
N GLU A 364 -59.64 30.84 -61.19
CA GLU A 364 -60.98 31.03 -60.61
C GLU A 364 -61.10 32.40 -59.92
N MET A 365 -60.10 32.79 -59.13
CA MET A 365 -60.04 34.11 -58.50
C MET A 365 -59.84 35.27 -59.49
N ARG A 366 -59.18 35.06 -60.64
CA ARG A 366 -59.10 36.10 -61.69
C ARG A 366 -60.46 36.28 -62.36
N GLU A 367 -61.12 35.19 -62.73
CA GLU A 367 -62.46 35.20 -63.32
C GLU A 367 -63.48 35.86 -62.37
N LEU A 368 -63.43 35.53 -61.07
CA LEU A 368 -64.26 36.17 -60.06
C LEU A 368 -63.89 37.65 -59.83
N VAL A 369 -62.60 38.00 -59.88
CA VAL A 369 -62.15 39.40 -59.79
C VAL A 369 -62.57 40.20 -61.03
N GLU A 370 -62.62 39.61 -62.22
CA GLU A 370 -63.13 40.28 -63.43
C GLU A 370 -64.63 40.59 -63.29
N GLN A 371 -65.44 39.63 -62.84
CA GLN A 371 -66.86 39.84 -62.50
C GLN A 371 -67.05 40.93 -61.43
N VAL A 372 -66.23 40.92 -60.37
CA VAL A 372 -66.27 41.94 -59.30
C VAL A 372 -65.75 43.29 -59.79
N VAL A 373 -64.80 43.34 -60.73
CA VAL A 373 -64.31 44.57 -61.38
C VAL A 373 -65.41 45.18 -62.24
N GLU A 374 -66.22 44.37 -62.92
CA GLU A 374 -67.43 44.84 -63.62
C GLU A 374 -68.47 45.40 -62.65
N GLY A 375 -68.77 44.67 -61.57
CA GLY A 375 -69.57 45.19 -60.46
C GLY A 375 -69.01 46.50 -59.87
N HIS A 376 -67.69 46.65 -59.80
CA HIS A 376 -67.02 47.87 -59.33
C HIS A 376 -66.99 49.02 -60.35
N LYS A 377 -67.01 48.77 -61.67
CA LYS A 377 -67.25 49.82 -62.68
C LYS A 377 -68.62 50.47 -62.42
N ASN A 378 -69.63 49.65 -62.14
CA ASN A 378 -70.99 50.06 -61.82
C ASN A 378 -71.05 50.76 -60.44
N ALA A 379 -70.42 50.21 -59.40
CA ALA A 379 -70.40 50.81 -58.07
C ALA A 379 -69.61 52.13 -58.01
N LYS A 380 -68.54 52.31 -58.81
CA LYS A 380 -67.80 53.59 -58.92
C LYS A 380 -68.69 54.69 -59.51
N HIS A 381 -69.53 54.38 -60.51
CA HIS A 381 -70.52 55.32 -61.04
C HIS A 381 -71.53 55.79 -59.97
N ALA A 382 -71.85 54.97 -58.97
CA ALA A 382 -72.63 55.39 -57.81
C ALA A 382 -71.79 56.20 -56.81
N LYS A 383 -70.58 55.73 -56.47
CA LYS A 383 -69.73 56.33 -55.42
C LYS A 383 -69.25 57.74 -55.75
N ILE A 384 -69.01 58.06 -57.03
CA ILE A 384 -68.69 59.42 -57.51
C ILE A 384 -69.82 60.42 -57.23
N LYS A 385 -71.09 59.98 -57.20
CA LYS A 385 -72.24 60.83 -56.83
C LYS A 385 -72.22 61.19 -55.33
N LEU A 386 -71.74 60.26 -54.49
CA LEU A 386 -71.74 60.39 -53.02
C LEU A 386 -70.49 61.09 -52.48
N GLN A 387 -69.34 60.95 -53.13
CA GLN A 387 -68.09 61.58 -52.68
C GLN A 387 -68.15 63.12 -52.71
N LYS A 388 -68.94 63.69 -53.64
CA LYS A 388 -69.30 65.12 -53.71
C LYS A 388 -70.02 65.66 -52.46
N TYR A 389 -70.64 64.79 -51.65
CA TYR A 389 -71.27 65.20 -50.38
C TYR A 389 -70.27 65.22 -49.22
N LYS A 390 -69.37 64.22 -49.11
CA LYS A 390 -68.54 64.02 -47.90
C LYS A 390 -67.33 64.96 -47.77
N GLN A 391 -66.87 65.60 -48.85
CA GLN A 391 -65.75 66.55 -48.79
C GLN A 391 -66.05 67.81 -47.94
N ARG A 392 -67.33 68.03 -47.58
CA ARG A 392 -67.78 69.16 -46.76
C ARG A 392 -67.53 69.03 -45.24
N ILE A 393 -66.99 67.90 -44.74
CA ILE A 393 -67.00 67.57 -43.30
C ILE A 393 -65.59 67.45 -42.69
N VAL A 394 -64.57 67.05 -43.46
CA VAL A 394 -63.28 66.61 -42.88
C VAL A 394 -62.35 67.76 -42.46
N GLN A 395 -62.67 69.01 -42.83
CA GLN A 395 -61.81 70.17 -42.55
C GLN A 395 -61.84 70.65 -41.09
N GLU A 396 -62.70 70.08 -40.24
CA GLU A 396 -63.05 70.62 -38.91
C GLU A 396 -62.26 70.00 -37.72
N VAL A 397 -61.32 69.07 -37.94
CA VAL A 397 -60.85 68.14 -36.86
C VAL A 397 -59.32 68.07 -36.66
N CYS A 398 -58.48 68.65 -37.52
CA CYS A 398 -57.05 68.28 -37.58
C CYS A 398 -56.08 69.00 -36.62
N GLU A 399 -56.52 69.87 -35.71
CA GLU A 399 -55.62 70.89 -35.11
C GLU A 399 -55.04 70.56 -33.71
N GLU A 400 -55.56 69.57 -32.98
CA GLU A 400 -55.44 69.51 -31.51
C GLU A 400 -54.19 68.79 -30.90
N ASN A 401 -53.39 68.05 -31.67
CA ASN A 401 -52.81 66.79 -31.14
C ASN A 401 -51.26 66.69 -31.09
N ARG A 402 -50.51 67.64 -30.49
CA ARG A 402 -49.05 67.80 -30.77
C ARG A 402 -48.00 67.93 -29.64
N GLU A 403 -48.31 67.93 -28.34
CA GLU A 403 -47.44 68.62 -27.35
C GLU A 403 -46.64 67.79 -26.30
N LEU A 404 -46.87 66.48 -26.12
CA LEU A 404 -46.60 65.77 -24.83
C LEU A 404 -45.19 65.16 -24.53
N LEU A 405 -44.10 65.45 -25.26
CA LEU A 405 -43.04 64.45 -25.49
C LEU A 405 -41.56 64.80 -25.07
N ARG A 406 -41.24 65.19 -23.81
CA ARG A 406 -39.88 65.74 -23.48
C ARG A 406 -39.08 65.42 -22.18
N GLN A 407 -39.55 64.66 -21.17
CA GLN A 407 -39.13 64.93 -19.76
C GLN A 407 -38.19 63.97 -18.94
N ALA A 408 -37.58 62.88 -19.44
CA ALA A 408 -36.98 61.87 -18.51
C ALA A 408 -35.61 61.24 -18.91
N LEU A 409 -34.46 61.65 -18.31
CA LEU A 409 -33.13 61.11 -18.72
C LEU A 409 -31.86 61.15 -17.78
N GLU A 410 -31.83 61.64 -16.53
CA GLU A 410 -30.56 62.15 -15.92
C GLU A 410 -29.84 61.44 -14.71
N GLU A 411 -30.26 60.31 -14.13
CA GLU A 411 -29.97 60.01 -12.69
C GLU A 411 -28.82 59.04 -12.20
N GLU A 412 -27.97 58.36 -13.01
CA GLU A 412 -27.31 57.10 -12.56
C GLU A 412 -25.84 57.05 -12.00
N GLU A 413 -24.96 58.04 -12.12
CA GLU A 413 -23.49 57.76 -12.26
C GLU A 413 -22.60 57.45 -11.00
N GLU A 414 -22.94 57.77 -9.74
CA GLU A 414 -21.91 58.07 -8.71
C GLU A 414 -21.11 56.94 -7.98
N LYS A 415 -21.46 55.65 -8.08
CA LYS A 415 -21.36 54.71 -6.92
C LYS A 415 -20.00 54.01 -6.57
N LEU A 416 -18.84 54.29 -7.19
CA LEU A 416 -17.77 53.25 -7.36
C LEU A 416 -16.50 53.17 -6.44
N ARG A 417 -16.15 54.11 -5.53
CA ARG A 417 -14.72 54.40 -5.20
C ARG A 417 -13.98 53.82 -3.94
N LYS A 418 -14.49 52.90 -3.10
CA LYS A 418 -14.15 52.91 -1.64
C LYS A 418 -13.34 51.78 -0.89
N ARG A 419 -12.55 50.86 -1.48
CA ARG A 419 -11.86 49.77 -0.69
C ARG A 419 -10.50 49.27 -1.21
N TYR A 420 -9.39 49.31 -0.42
CA TYR A 420 -8.12 48.61 -0.80
C TYR A 420 -7.05 48.24 0.29
N GLU A 421 -6.94 48.89 1.47
CA GLU A 421 -5.63 49.00 2.17
C GLU A 421 -5.18 47.99 3.26
N LEU A 422 -5.95 46.96 3.64
CA LEU A 422 -5.69 46.20 4.89
C LEU A 422 -4.59 45.10 4.82
N ILE A 423 -3.38 45.39 4.35
CA ILE A 423 -2.25 44.44 4.29
C ILE A 423 -0.92 45.11 4.66
N GLN A 424 -0.24 44.70 5.77
CA GLN A 424 1.25 44.63 5.79
C GLN A 424 1.94 44.01 7.03
N GLN A 425 1.40 44.11 8.25
CA GLN A 425 2.23 43.98 9.47
C GLN A 425 2.32 42.56 10.09
N ILE A 426 3.20 42.41 11.09
CA ILE A 426 3.53 41.20 11.88
C ILE A 426 4.49 40.21 11.17
N ARG A 427 5.77 40.59 11.08
CA ARG A 427 6.95 39.71 10.90
C ARG A 427 8.05 40.09 11.92
N ALA A 428 8.16 39.33 13.02
CA ALA A 428 9.11 39.42 14.14
C ALA A 428 8.91 38.18 15.07
N ILE A 429 9.78 37.71 15.99
CA ILE A 429 11.22 37.85 16.33
C ILE A 429 11.64 36.52 17.04
N GLU A 430 12.93 36.16 17.13
CA GLU A 430 13.37 34.78 17.45
C GLU A 430 14.51 34.63 18.52
N SER A 431 14.52 33.54 19.33
CA SER A 431 15.68 32.82 19.98
C SER A 431 16.50 33.43 21.17
N LEU A 432 17.41 32.76 21.95
CA LEU A 432 17.58 31.40 22.59
C LEU A 432 18.69 31.41 23.72
N PRO A 433 18.86 30.38 24.62
CA PRO A 433 19.72 30.42 25.87
C PRO A 433 20.80 29.27 26.10
N ASN A 434 21.63 29.29 27.21
CA ASN A 434 21.97 28.15 28.18
C ASN A 434 23.40 27.97 28.90
N ILE A 435 23.42 27.81 30.27
CA ILE A 435 24.08 26.85 31.29
C ILE A 435 25.63 26.47 31.38
N ARG A 436 26.28 26.38 32.61
CA ARG A 436 27.07 25.22 33.27
C ARG A 436 27.99 25.45 34.56
N HIS A 437 28.87 24.51 35.01
CA HIS A 437 29.14 24.09 36.45
C HIS A 437 30.49 23.29 36.78
N LYS A 438 30.85 22.97 38.08
CA LYS A 438 31.89 22.00 38.70
C LYS A 438 33.41 22.41 38.87
N PHE A 439 34.35 21.84 39.71
CA PHE A 439 34.42 21.08 41.04
C PHE A 439 35.91 20.85 41.59
N VAL A 440 36.21 20.08 42.69
CA VAL A 440 37.54 19.90 43.43
C VAL A 440 37.90 18.39 43.81
N ASP A 441 39.10 18.07 44.38
CA ASP A 441 39.78 16.73 44.51
C ASP A 441 40.42 16.37 45.91
N LEU A 442 40.99 15.15 46.10
CA LEU A 442 41.46 14.55 47.39
C LEU A 442 42.84 13.81 47.34
N THR A 443 43.78 14.16 48.24
CA THR A 443 45.03 13.38 48.48
C THR A 443 45.27 12.98 49.95
N GLU A 444 44.33 13.29 50.84
CA GLU A 444 44.40 12.97 52.28
C GLU A 444 43.72 11.61 52.58
N THR A 445 44.31 10.82 53.48
CA THR A 445 43.55 9.78 54.18
C THR A 445 42.59 10.45 55.15
N GLY A 446 41.30 10.14 55.08
CA GLY A 446 40.23 10.95 55.69
C GLY A 446 40.26 11.11 57.22
N GLY A 447 41.05 10.32 57.96
CA GLY A 447 41.24 10.49 59.40
C GLY A 447 39.94 10.28 60.20
N HIS A 448 39.22 9.19 59.94
CA HIS A 448 37.90 8.93 60.51
C HIS A 448 37.95 8.13 61.83
N GLY A 449 39.15 7.73 62.30
CA GLY A 449 39.37 7.03 63.57
C GLY A 449 39.01 5.55 63.57
N LEU A 450 38.81 4.93 62.40
CA LEU A 450 38.47 3.52 62.26
C LEU A 450 39.71 2.62 62.37
N ILE A 451 39.59 1.50 63.09
CA ILE A 451 40.67 0.51 63.31
C ILE A 451 41.18 -0.11 61.99
N CYS A 452 40.42 0.04 60.90
CA CYS A 452 40.76 -0.43 59.55
C CYS A 452 41.43 0.64 58.65
N GLU A 453 41.73 1.84 59.15
CA GLU A 453 42.45 2.87 58.38
C GLU A 453 43.93 2.51 58.18
N MET A 454 44.21 1.84 57.06
CA MET A 454 45.57 1.74 56.52
C MET A 454 45.90 3.00 55.72
N SER A 455 47.14 3.48 55.82
CA SER A 455 47.64 4.51 54.92
C SER A 455 47.63 4.04 53.45
N ILE A 456 47.66 5.01 52.53
CA ILE A 456 47.85 4.79 51.08
C ILE A 456 49.17 4.04 50.78
N VAL A 457 50.08 3.89 51.74
CA VAL A 457 51.36 3.19 51.62
C VAL A 457 51.27 1.74 52.13
N GLU A 458 50.78 1.48 53.34
CA GLU A 458 50.65 0.12 53.91
C GLU A 458 49.74 -0.80 53.06
N LEU A 459 48.72 -0.19 52.44
CA LEU A 459 47.84 -0.84 51.47
C LEU A 459 48.64 -1.46 50.30
N ARG A 460 49.79 -0.90 49.92
CA ARG A 460 50.61 -1.33 48.77
C ARG A 460 51.37 -2.64 49.02
N GLU A 461 51.73 -2.93 50.26
CA GLU A 461 52.50 -4.12 50.64
C GLU A 461 51.60 -5.35 50.78
N ARG A 462 50.44 -5.20 51.41
CA ARG A 462 49.40 -6.25 51.41
C ARG A 462 48.91 -6.56 50.00
N LEU A 463 48.84 -5.55 49.11
CA LEU A 463 48.63 -5.78 47.68
C LEU A 463 49.79 -6.52 46.99
N ALA A 464 51.02 -6.51 47.49
CA ALA A 464 52.14 -7.19 46.84
C ALA A 464 52.00 -8.72 46.88
N LEU A 465 51.75 -9.29 48.07
CA LEU A 465 51.51 -10.73 48.23
C LEU A 465 50.23 -11.19 47.50
N LEU A 466 49.17 -10.37 47.55
CA LEU A 466 47.94 -10.66 46.82
C LEU A 466 48.14 -10.67 45.30
N ARG A 467 49.02 -9.80 44.75
CA ARG A 467 49.40 -9.82 43.32
C ARG A 467 50.11 -11.12 42.92
N GLU A 468 50.81 -11.80 43.82
CA GLU A 468 51.53 -13.03 43.49
C GLU A 468 50.59 -14.24 43.42
N ALA A 469 49.67 -14.37 44.39
CA ALA A 469 48.57 -15.34 44.29
C ALA A 469 47.67 -15.06 43.07
N GLN A 470 47.45 -13.78 42.72
CA GLN A 470 46.73 -13.38 41.50
C GLN A 470 47.46 -13.81 40.22
N LYS A 471 48.79 -13.65 40.10
CA LYS A 471 49.57 -14.11 38.93
C LYS A 471 49.39 -15.60 38.66
N ALA A 472 49.56 -16.45 39.67
CA ALA A 472 49.41 -17.90 39.51
C ALA A 472 47.97 -18.27 39.06
N ALA A 473 46.96 -17.68 39.70
CA ALA A 473 45.55 -17.85 39.33
C ALA A 473 45.15 -17.12 38.03
N GLU A 474 46.01 -16.29 37.44
CA GLU A 474 45.89 -15.78 36.08
C GLU A 474 46.53 -16.75 35.07
N GLU A 475 47.64 -17.39 35.41
CA GLU A 475 48.37 -18.31 34.53
C GLU A 475 47.57 -19.57 34.22
N GLU A 476 47.00 -20.24 35.24
CA GLU A 476 46.06 -21.36 35.02
C GLU A 476 44.88 -20.96 34.12
N LYS A 477 44.36 -19.73 34.28
CA LYS A 477 43.26 -19.21 33.46
C LYS A 477 43.72 -18.88 32.04
N ARG A 478 44.95 -18.40 31.84
CA ARG A 478 45.52 -18.17 30.50
C ARG A 478 45.61 -19.49 29.73
N ASP A 479 46.04 -20.57 30.37
CA ASP A 479 46.16 -21.90 29.75
C ASP A 479 44.79 -22.51 29.44
N GLN A 480 43.83 -22.44 30.36
CA GLN A 480 42.42 -22.81 30.10
C GLN A 480 41.85 -22.01 28.90
N ILE A 481 42.08 -20.71 28.86
CA ILE A 481 41.66 -19.83 27.76
C ILE A 481 42.38 -20.18 26.44
N ILE A 482 43.63 -20.66 26.46
CA ILE A 482 44.36 -21.11 25.26
C ILE A 482 43.75 -22.41 24.72
N HIS A 483 43.53 -23.42 25.57
CA HIS A 483 42.90 -24.67 25.14
C HIS A 483 41.45 -24.46 24.67
N GLU A 484 40.68 -23.61 25.34
CA GLU A 484 39.35 -23.21 24.87
C GLU A 484 39.38 -22.52 23.50
N LYS A 485 40.38 -21.67 23.23
CA LYS A 485 40.54 -21.03 21.91
C LYS A 485 40.87 -22.07 20.84
N GLN A 486 41.83 -22.95 21.09
CA GLN A 486 42.23 -24.02 20.17
C GLN A 486 41.03 -24.92 19.80
N ALA A 487 40.26 -25.37 20.80
CA ALA A 487 39.06 -26.18 20.56
C ALA A 487 37.97 -25.43 19.78
N LYS A 488 37.78 -24.13 20.04
CA LYS A 488 36.83 -23.29 19.29
C LYS A 488 37.30 -23.03 17.86
N GLU A 489 38.60 -22.90 17.62
CA GLU A 489 39.19 -22.74 16.29
C GLU A 489 39.07 -24.02 15.46
N GLN A 490 39.39 -25.19 16.04
CA GLN A 490 39.18 -26.50 15.40
C GLN A 490 37.71 -26.71 15.00
N LEU A 491 36.77 -26.49 15.92
CA LEU A 491 35.33 -26.61 15.66
C LEU A 491 34.87 -25.67 14.52
N LEU A 492 35.44 -24.47 14.41
CA LEU A 492 35.11 -23.54 13.32
C LEU A 492 35.70 -23.99 11.97
N LEU A 493 36.86 -24.64 11.94
CA LEU A 493 37.43 -25.26 10.73
C LEU A 493 36.56 -26.43 10.25
N ASP A 494 36.20 -27.37 11.13
CA ASP A 494 35.30 -28.50 10.81
C ASP A 494 33.97 -28.02 10.20
N LYS A 495 33.44 -26.89 10.71
CA LYS A 495 32.21 -26.29 10.21
C LYS A 495 32.41 -25.55 8.89
N LEU A 496 33.56 -24.93 8.65
CA LEU A 496 33.90 -24.33 7.35
C LEU A 496 34.03 -25.40 6.25
N ASP A 497 34.63 -26.54 6.56
CA ASP A 497 34.77 -27.65 5.61
C ASP A 497 33.43 -28.31 5.28
N GLN A 498 32.57 -28.52 6.29
CA GLN A 498 31.18 -28.93 6.07
C GLN A 498 30.45 -27.91 5.16
N ILE A 499 30.59 -26.61 5.43
CA ILE A 499 29.98 -25.53 4.63
C ILE A 499 30.51 -25.54 3.18
N SER A 500 31.82 -25.73 2.97
CA SER A 500 32.42 -25.71 1.62
C SER A 500 31.88 -26.85 0.76
N LEU A 501 31.76 -28.05 1.32
CA LEU A 501 31.16 -29.22 0.66
C LEU A 501 29.69 -28.98 0.30
N PHE A 502 28.88 -28.43 1.22
CA PHE A 502 27.47 -28.08 0.92
C PHE A 502 27.34 -26.99 -0.14
N ARG A 503 28.19 -25.95 -0.11
CA ARG A 503 28.22 -24.91 -1.13
C ARG A 503 28.60 -25.46 -2.51
N ALA A 504 29.61 -26.33 -2.59
CA ALA A 504 30.02 -26.98 -3.84
C ALA A 504 28.92 -27.91 -4.41
N ALA A 505 28.25 -28.69 -3.55
CA ALA A 505 27.11 -29.51 -3.95
C ALA A 505 25.94 -28.67 -4.49
N LEU A 506 25.57 -27.60 -3.79
CA LEU A 506 24.51 -26.69 -4.22
C LEU A 506 24.87 -25.92 -5.50
N GLY A 507 26.13 -25.53 -5.67
CA GLY A 507 26.63 -24.90 -6.90
C GLY A 507 26.48 -25.82 -8.12
N ARG A 508 26.90 -27.09 -8.00
CA ARG A 508 26.71 -28.09 -9.06
C ARG A 508 25.23 -28.33 -9.38
N ALA A 509 24.38 -28.48 -8.36
CA ALA A 509 22.94 -28.65 -8.56
C ALA A 509 22.25 -27.41 -9.18
N ALA A 510 22.74 -26.20 -8.89
CA ALA A 510 22.26 -24.96 -9.51
C ALA A 510 22.69 -24.84 -10.98
N ALA A 511 23.93 -25.24 -11.31
CA ALA A 511 24.44 -25.26 -12.67
C ALA A 511 23.64 -26.23 -13.56
N LEU A 512 23.40 -27.47 -13.09
CA LEU A 512 22.55 -28.44 -13.79
C LEU A 512 21.14 -27.88 -14.05
N LYS A 513 20.50 -27.28 -13.05
CA LYS A 513 19.19 -26.63 -13.19
C LYS A 513 19.20 -25.40 -14.11
N GLN A 514 20.36 -24.77 -14.34
CA GLN A 514 20.51 -23.71 -15.33
C GLN A 514 20.68 -24.27 -16.73
N GLU A 515 21.37 -25.41 -16.90
CA GLU A 515 21.44 -26.14 -18.17
C GLU A 515 20.10 -26.73 -18.58
N GLU A 516 19.39 -27.40 -17.68
CA GLU A 516 18.02 -27.89 -17.89
C GLU A 516 17.12 -26.78 -18.41
N LYS A 517 17.12 -25.61 -17.75
CA LYS A 517 16.38 -24.42 -18.20
C LYS A 517 16.85 -23.90 -19.54
N LYS A 518 18.15 -23.85 -19.82
CA LYS A 518 18.64 -23.48 -21.16
C LYS A 518 18.09 -24.44 -22.22
N ARG A 519 18.15 -25.75 -21.97
CA ARG A 519 17.63 -26.79 -22.88
C ARG A 519 16.12 -26.63 -23.10
N THR A 520 15.31 -26.45 -22.05
CA THR A 520 13.86 -26.25 -22.20
C THR A 520 13.49 -24.92 -22.87
N PHE A 521 14.27 -23.85 -22.69
CA PHE A 521 14.11 -22.61 -23.46
C PHE A 521 14.48 -22.76 -24.94
N HIS A 522 15.31 -23.74 -25.33
CA HIS A 522 15.65 -24.01 -26.73
C HIS A 522 14.70 -25.02 -27.40
N SER A 523 14.11 -25.94 -26.64
CA SER A 523 13.01 -26.81 -27.13
C SER A 523 11.63 -26.13 -27.06
N GLY A 524 11.55 -24.93 -26.47
CA GLY A 524 10.35 -24.12 -26.38
C GLY A 524 9.99 -23.45 -27.70
N GLU A 525 9.55 -24.25 -28.68
CA GLU A 525 8.73 -23.68 -29.76
C GLU A 525 7.56 -22.91 -29.13
N ARG A 526 7.24 -21.74 -29.70
CA ARG A 526 6.22 -20.86 -29.12
C ARG A 526 4.91 -21.64 -28.99
N PRO A 527 4.23 -21.65 -27.82
CA PRO A 527 2.98 -22.38 -27.67
C PRO A 527 2.02 -21.96 -28.79
N MET A 528 1.39 -22.94 -29.43
CA MET A 528 0.47 -22.67 -30.53
C MET A 528 -0.60 -21.70 -30.05
N LYS A 529 -0.63 -20.51 -30.65
CA LYS A 529 -1.61 -19.47 -30.30
C LYS A 529 -3.01 -20.07 -30.43
N ASP A 530 -3.81 -19.98 -29.38
CA ASP A 530 -5.12 -20.62 -29.33
C ASP A 530 -5.93 -20.35 -30.59
N GLU A 531 -6.52 -21.39 -31.16
CA GLU A 531 -7.38 -21.26 -32.34
C GLU A 531 -8.51 -20.25 -32.11
N ARG A 532 -8.99 -20.15 -30.86
CA ARG A 532 -9.94 -19.14 -30.38
C ARG A 532 -9.43 -17.72 -30.64
N ILE A 533 -8.19 -17.42 -30.23
CA ILE A 533 -7.53 -16.13 -30.39
C ILE A 533 -7.29 -15.85 -31.88
N LEU A 534 -6.77 -16.82 -32.64
CA LEU A 534 -6.53 -16.68 -34.08
C LEU A 534 -7.82 -16.42 -34.87
N ASN A 535 -8.90 -17.12 -34.54
CA ASN A 535 -10.18 -16.95 -35.23
C ASN A 535 -10.88 -15.63 -34.85
N LEU A 536 -10.72 -15.14 -33.62
CA LEU A 536 -11.15 -13.78 -33.25
C LEU A 536 -10.33 -12.70 -33.99
N GLN A 537 -9.01 -12.89 -34.13
CA GLN A 537 -8.16 -11.97 -34.91
C GLN A 537 -8.58 -11.91 -36.39
N LYS A 538 -8.89 -13.05 -37.03
CA LYS A 538 -9.43 -13.08 -38.40
C LYS A 538 -10.74 -12.28 -38.53
N LYS A 539 -11.71 -12.54 -37.65
CA LYS A 539 -13.01 -11.83 -37.65
C LYS A 539 -12.89 -10.31 -37.48
N ILE A 540 -11.94 -9.84 -36.66
CA ILE A 540 -11.66 -8.40 -36.52
C ILE A 540 -11.08 -7.83 -37.82
N VAL A 541 -10.19 -8.55 -38.50
CA VAL A 541 -9.66 -8.13 -39.81
C VAL A 541 -10.78 -8.09 -40.85
N GLU A 542 -11.65 -9.09 -40.90
CA GLU A 542 -12.83 -9.11 -41.79
C GLU A 542 -13.74 -7.89 -41.55
N LYS A 543 -14.13 -7.62 -40.30
CA LYS A 543 -15.01 -6.48 -39.95
C LYS A 543 -14.36 -5.12 -40.20
N THR A 544 -13.08 -4.94 -39.88
CA THR A 544 -12.36 -3.69 -40.24
C THR A 544 -12.25 -3.49 -41.75
N MET A 545 -12.21 -4.56 -42.55
CA MET A 545 -12.21 -4.47 -44.02
C MET A 545 -13.61 -4.21 -44.60
N GLU A 546 -14.67 -4.76 -44.01
CA GLU A 546 -16.06 -4.38 -44.31
C GLU A 546 -16.28 -2.88 -44.05
N ARG A 547 -15.85 -2.38 -42.89
CA ARG A 547 -15.97 -0.96 -42.49
C ARG A 547 -15.24 -0.03 -43.45
N LYS A 548 -14.04 -0.41 -43.91
CA LYS A 548 -13.29 0.33 -44.94
C LYS A 548 -14.01 0.35 -46.28
N LYS A 549 -14.65 -0.75 -46.69
CA LYS A 549 -15.47 -0.80 -47.92
C LYS A 549 -16.70 0.12 -47.80
N GLN A 550 -17.43 0.07 -46.67
CA GLN A 550 -18.58 0.95 -46.45
C GLN A 550 -18.18 2.43 -46.40
N ALA A 551 -17.04 2.77 -45.79
CA ALA A 551 -16.53 4.13 -45.74
C ALA A 551 -16.00 4.65 -47.10
N GLY A 552 -15.72 3.76 -48.06
CA GLY A 552 -15.38 4.12 -49.45
C GLY A 552 -16.57 4.15 -50.41
N LEU A 553 -17.79 3.92 -49.91
CA LEU A 553 -19.07 3.95 -50.65
C LEU A 553 -20.00 5.06 -50.12
N LEU A 554 -19.49 5.98 -49.30
CA LEU A 554 -20.24 6.96 -48.50
C LEU A 554 -19.83 8.42 -48.76
#